data_AF-A0A7C9J9F1-F1
#
_entry.id   AF-A0A7C9J9F1-F1
#
_cell.length_a   1.000
_cell.length_b   1.000
_cell.length_c   1.000
_cell.angle_alpha   90.00
_cell.angle_beta   90.00
_cell.angle_gamma   90.00
#
_symmetry.space_group_name_H-M   'P 1'
#
loop_
_entity.id
_entity.type
_entity.pdbx_description
1 polymer ?
#
loop_
_entity_poly.entity_id
_entity_poly.type
_entity_poly.pdbx_seq_one_letter_code
_entity_poly.pdbx_strand_id
1 'polypeptide(L)' 'IMRAIPELDSHFYDVELTHEAAVGKIARDEVEYLMARGLSEDEATSLIVKGFLNVKVEGIPPSLQAQIDKVLETAKLGF' A
#
# COMPACT_ATOMS: atom_id res chain seq x y z
N ILE A 1 -14.77 -9.49 4.97
CA ILE A 1 -13.94 -9.69 6.17
C ILE A 1 -12.49 -9.69 5.72
N MET A 2 -11.65 -8.80 6.24
CA MET A 2 -10.20 -8.81 5.97
C MET A 2 -9.50 -9.55 7.11
N ARG A 3 -8.53 -10.42 6.80
CA ARG A 3 -7.80 -11.23 7.77
C ARG A 3 -6.30 -11.11 7.49
N ALA A 4 -5.51 -10.90 8.54
CA ALA A 4 -4.07 -11.12 8.54
C ALA A 4 -3.79 -12.31 9.47
N ILE A 5 -3.16 -13.36 8.95
CA ILE A 5 -2.85 -14.58 9.70
C ILE A 5 -1.35 -14.80 9.59
N PRO A 6 -0.54 -14.24 10.50
CA PRO A 6 0.89 -14.43 10.47
C PRO A 6 1.33 -15.69 11.20
N GLU A 7 2.46 -16.23 10.77
CA GLU A 7 3.15 -17.36 11.39
C GLU A 7 4.65 -17.06 11.40
N LEU A 8 5.30 -17.29 12.53
CA LEU A 8 6.74 -17.19 12.71
C LEU A 8 7.22 -18.50 13.34
N ASP A 9 8.13 -19.20 12.68
CA ASP A 9 8.71 -20.46 13.15
C ASP A 9 10.24 -20.39 13.09
N SER A 10 10.92 -20.97 14.08
CA SER A 10 12.38 -21.09 14.10
C SER A 10 12.81 -22.40 14.75
N HIS A 11 13.84 -23.00 14.17
CA HIS A 11 14.51 -24.19 14.69
C HIS A 11 15.91 -23.91 15.25
N PHE A 12 16.26 -22.63 15.45
CA PHE A 12 17.58 -22.19 15.92
C PHE A 12 17.50 -21.31 17.16
N TYR A 13 18.54 -21.37 17.99
CA TYR A 13 18.73 -20.48 19.14
C TYR A 13 19.34 -19.13 18.69
N ASP A 14 19.15 -18.09 19.51
CA ASP A 14 19.62 -16.71 19.26
C ASP A 14 19.09 -16.07 17.96
N VAL A 15 17.80 -16.24 17.67
CA VAL A 15 17.13 -15.54 16.55
C VAL A 15 16.14 -14.47 17.04
N GLU A 16 16.08 -13.37 16.30
CA GLU A 16 15.03 -12.35 16.46
C GLU A 16 14.07 -12.43 15.26
N LEU A 17 12.78 -12.62 15.55
CA LEU A 17 11.72 -12.63 14.54
C LEU A 17 10.71 -11.53 14.84
N THR A 18 10.42 -10.70 13.85
CA THR A 18 9.43 -9.61 13.96
C THR A 18 8.40 -9.71 12.85
N HIS A 19 7.14 -9.40 13.15
CA HIS A 19 6.07 -9.34 12.16
C HIS A 19 5.21 -8.10 12.39
N GLU A 20 4.86 -7.41 11.31
CA GLU A 20 3.91 -6.31 11.30
C GLU A 20 2.81 -6.59 10.28
N ALA A 21 1.56 -6.41 10.69
CA ALA A 21 0.39 -6.45 9.82
C ALA A 21 -0.58 -5.33 10.20
N ALA A 22 -1.09 -4.64 9.18
CA ALA A 22 -2.13 -3.62 9.33
C ALA A 22 -3.31 -3.98 8.43
N VAL A 23 -4.51 -3.93 9.00
CA VAL A 23 -5.78 -4.12 8.28
C VAL A 23 -6.72 -3.02 8.74
N GLY A 24 -7.20 -2.21 7.80
CA GLY A 24 -8.01 -1.05 8.14
C GLY A 24 -8.70 -0.45 6.93
N LYS A 25 -9.53 0.56 7.21
CA LYS A 25 -10.07 1.45 6.18
C LYS A 25 -9.07 2.59 5.94
N ILE A 26 -9.19 3.25 4.81
CA ILE A 26 -8.46 4.50 4.53
C ILE A 26 -8.81 5.53 5.63
N ALA A 27 -7.79 6.24 6.13
CA ALA A 27 -7.96 7.24 7.17
C ALA A 27 -8.80 8.41 6.64
N ARG A 28 -9.99 8.62 7.23
CA ARG A 28 -10.92 9.65 6.76
C ARG A 28 -10.33 11.05 6.89
N ASP A 29 -9.63 11.32 7.99
CA ASP A 29 -9.00 12.61 8.25
C ASP A 29 -7.96 12.98 7.19
N GLU A 30 -7.24 12.00 6.64
CA GLU A 30 -6.28 12.23 5.54
C GLU A 30 -6.98 12.57 4.23
N VAL A 31 -8.11 11.92 3.94
CA VAL A 31 -8.95 12.22 2.78
C VAL A 31 -9.50 13.64 2.89
N GLU A 32 -10.07 13.99 4.04
CA GLU A 32 -10.63 15.32 4.29
C GLU A 32 -9.58 16.42 4.22
N TYR A 33 -8.37 16.14 4.71
CA TYR A 33 -7.24 17.05 4.60
C TYR A 33 -6.84 17.35 3.15
N LEU A 34 -6.79 16.31 2.30
CA LEU A 34 -6.50 16.47 0.87
C LEU A 34 -7.64 17.18 0.13
N MET A 35 -8.88 16.91 0.51
CA MET A 35 -10.05 17.62 -0.02
C MET A 35 -10.02 19.12 0.33
N ALA A 36 -9.63 19.46 1.56
CA ALA A 36 -9.45 20.86 1.97
C ALA A 36 -8.36 21.60 1.16
N ARG A 37 -7.48 20.85 0.48
CA ARG A 37 -6.47 21.38 -0.45
C ARG A 37 -6.94 21.43 -1.91
N GLY A 38 -8.22 21.15 -2.16
CA GLY A 38 -8.85 21.31 -3.46
C GLY A 38 -8.91 20.04 -4.32
N LEU A 39 -8.58 18.87 -3.75
CA LEU A 39 -8.76 17.58 -4.43
C LEU A 39 -10.22 17.11 -4.26
N SER A 40 -10.74 16.39 -5.25
CA SER A 40 -11.96 15.61 -5.06
C SER A 40 -11.70 14.44 -4.09
N GLU A 41 -12.77 13.85 -3.56
CA GLU A 41 -12.67 12.66 -2.70
C GLU A 41 -11.98 11.49 -3.43
N ASP A 42 -12.28 11.31 -4.71
CA ASP A 42 -11.68 10.27 -5.56
C ASP A 42 -10.19 10.54 -5.81
N GLU A 43 -9.83 11.80 -6.09
CA GLU A 43 -8.44 12.20 -6.28
C GLU A 43 -7.62 12.03 -4.99
N ALA A 44 -8.18 12.42 -3.84
CA ALA A 44 -7.55 12.25 -2.54
C ALA A 44 -7.34 10.77 -2.20
N THR A 45 -8.38 9.95 -2.39
CA THR A 45 -8.33 8.50 -2.17
C THR A 45 -7.30 7.84 -3.07
N SER A 46 -7.30 8.18 -4.36
CA SER A 46 -6.33 7.66 -5.34
C SER A 46 -4.89 8.03 -4.97
N LEU A 47 -4.66 9.25 -4.48
CA LEU A 47 -3.35 9.70 -4.04
C LEU A 47 -2.84 8.91 -2.81
N ILE A 48 -3.69 8.68 -1.82
CA ILE A 48 -3.35 7.88 -0.62
C ILE A 48 -3.02 6.44 -1.02
N VAL A 49 -3.88 5.82 -1.84
CA VAL A 49 -3.65 4.45 -2.34
C VAL A 49 -2.35 4.36 -3.15
N LYS A 50 -2.05 5.36 -3.98
CA LYS A 50 -0.78 5.41 -4.72
C LYS A 50 0.41 5.52 -3.78
N GLY A 51 0.35 6.38 -2.76
CA GLY A 51 1.40 6.48 -1.75
C GLY A 51 1.65 5.16 -1.03
N PHE A 52 0.58 4.47 -0.64
CA PHE A 52 0.63 3.16 0.02
C PHE A 52 1.21 2.05 -0.88
N LEU A 53 0.82 2.02 -2.16
CA LEU A 53 1.30 1.02 -3.12
C LEU A 53 2.69 1.32 -3.69
N ASN A 54 3.16 2.57 -3.59
CA ASN A 54 4.49 2.99 -4.04
C ASN A 54 5.57 2.61 -3.03
N VAL A 55 5.67 1.32 -2.71
CA VAL A 55 6.82 0.74 -2.04
C VAL A 55 7.87 0.49 -3.11
N LYS A 56 8.91 1.34 -3.16
CA LYS A 56 10.06 1.07 -4.03
C LYS A 56 10.72 -0.22 -3.55
N VAL A 57 10.56 -1.29 -4.31
CA VAL A 57 11.28 -2.53 -4.07
C VAL A 57 12.68 -2.35 -4.66
N GLU A 58 13.69 -2.26 -3.80
CA GLU A 58 15.08 -2.17 -4.24
C GLU A 58 15.44 -3.40 -5.09
N GLY A 59 16.17 -3.17 -6.20
CA GLY A 59 16.62 -4.24 -7.09
C GLY A 59 15.64 -4.66 -8.18
N ILE A 60 14.46 -4.04 -8.33
CA ILE A 60 13.56 -4.33 -9.45
C ILE A 60 14.12 -3.79 -10.79
N PRO A 61 14.18 -4.63 -11.85
CA PRO A 61 14.53 -4.18 -13.19
C PRO A 61 13.56 -3.10 -13.73
N PRO A 62 14.04 -2.05 -14.43
CA PRO A 62 13.20 -0.95 -14.90
C PRO A 62 11.98 -1.39 -15.75
N SER A 63 12.12 -2.45 -16.54
CA SER A 63 11.04 -3.00 -17.36
C SER A 63 9.90 -3.62 -16.55
N LEU A 64 10.19 -4.14 -15.35
CA LEU A 64 9.19 -4.69 -14.44
C LEU A 64 8.53 -3.56 -13.64
N GLN A 65 9.29 -2.54 -13.21
CA GLN A 65 8.73 -1.35 -12.59
C GLN A 65 7.70 -0.66 -13.50
N ALA A 66 8.04 -0.48 -14.78
CA ALA A 66 7.13 0.11 -15.76
C ALA A 66 5.82 -0.70 -15.94
N GLN A 67 5.87 -2.03 -15.79
CA GLN A 67 4.68 -2.87 -15.83
C GLN A 67 3.82 -2.71 -14.58
N ILE A 68 4.43 -2.65 -13.40
CA ILE A 68 3.74 -2.38 -12.13
C ILE A 68 3.00 -1.04 -12.23
N ASP A 69 3.70 0.02 -12.67
CA ASP A 69 3.12 1.35 -12.81
C ASP A 69 1.90 1.34 -13.75
N LYS A 70 1.99 0.61 -14.89
CA LYS A 70 0.89 0.48 -15.84
C LYS A 70 -0.33 -0.24 -15.26
N VAL A 71 -0.10 -1.30 -14.47
CA VAL A 71 -1.19 -2.03 -13.79
C VAL A 71 -1.85 -1.13 -12.75
N LEU A 72 -1.07 -0.38 -11.98
CA LEU A 72 -1.58 0.57 -11.00
C LEU A 72 -2.43 1.68 -11.64
N GLU A 73 -2.02 2.22 -12.79
CA GLU A 73 -2.83 3.19 -13.54
C GLU A 73 -4.15 2.60 -14.02
N THR A 74 -4.17 1.32 -14.44
CA THR A 74 -5.39 0.68 -14.95
C THR A 74 -6.39 0.37 -13.82
N ALA A 75 -5.90 0.01 -12.64
CA ALA A 75 -6.74 -0.26 -11.47
C ALA A 75 -7.54 0.97 -11.01
N LYS A 76 -7.05 2.20 -11.27
CA LYS A 76 -7.75 3.45 -10.95
C LYS A 76 -9.11 3.60 -11.62
N LEU A 77 -9.36 2.90 -12.74
CA LEU A 77 -10.62 2.99 -13.47
C LEU A 77 -11.76 2.19 -12.82
N GLY A 78 -11.45 1.41 -11.77
CA GLY A 78 -12.40 0.53 -11.08
C GLY A 78 -12.72 0.93 -9.64
N PHE A 79 -12.22 2.06 -9.16
CA PHE A 79 -12.49 2.62 -7.84
C PHE A 79 -13.27 3.92 -7.95
#